data_AF-G7NSG6-F1
#
_entry.id   AF-G7NSG6-F1
#
_cell.length_a   1.000
_cell.length_b   1.000
_cell.length_c   1.000
_cell.angle_alpha   90.00
_cell.angle_beta   90.00
_cell.angle_gamma   90.00
#
_symmetry.space_group_name_H-M   'P 1'
#
loop_
_entity.id
_entity.type
_entity.pdbx_description
1 polymer ?
#
loop_
_entity_poly.entity_id
_entity_poly.type
_entity_poly.pdbx_seq_one_letter_code
_entity_poly.pdbx_strand_id
1 'polypeptide(L)' 'MEKTELIQKAKLAERYDDMATSMKAVTQQGAELSKEEHDLLSLAYKNVVGAAGSPGESSQAPSRRPTPPTRTCS' A
#
# COMPACT_ATOMS: atom_id res chain seq x y z
N MET A 1 -23.15 10.02 7.24
CA MET A 1 -22.37 10.07 5.99
C MET A 1 -22.54 8.73 5.35
N GLU A 2 -23.13 8.73 4.16
CA GLU A 2 -23.28 7.55 3.33
C GLU A 2 -21.88 7.00 2.97
N LYS A 3 -21.74 5.68 2.93
CA LYS A 3 -20.49 5.00 2.51
C LYS A 3 -19.98 5.57 1.17
N THR A 4 -20.90 5.80 0.24
CA THR A 4 -20.65 6.34 -1.09
C THR A 4 -20.02 7.75 -1.04
N GLU A 5 -20.47 8.61 -0.13
CA GLU A 5 -19.91 9.96 0.05
C GLU A 5 -18.45 9.91 0.51
N LEU A 6 -18.11 8.99 1.43
CA LEU A 6 -16.75 8.83 1.92
C LEU A 6 -15.82 8.31 0.81
N ILE A 7 -16.31 7.40 -0.04
CA ILE A 7 -15.56 6.90 -1.19
C ILE A 7 -15.36 8.00 -2.23
N GLN A 8 -16.39 8.81 -2.50
CA GLN A 8 -16.25 9.96 -3.38
C GLN A 8 -15.25 10.98 -2.84
N LYS A 9 -15.29 11.28 -1.55
CA LYS A 9 -14.28 12.13 -0.88
C LYS A 9 -12.88 11.54 -1.00
N ALA A 10 -12.72 10.24 -0.79
CA ALA A 10 -11.44 9.56 -0.95
C ALA A 10 -10.91 9.67 -2.39
N LYS A 11 -11.77 9.56 -3.40
CA LYS A 11 -11.40 9.71 -4.82
C LYS A 11 -11.05 11.15 -5.20
N LEU A 12 -11.66 12.14 -4.55
CA LEU A 12 -11.37 13.57 -4.74
C LEU A 12 -10.21 14.08 -3.88
N ALA A 13 -9.73 13.27 -2.93
CA ALA A 13 -8.63 13.64 -2.06
C ALA A 13 -7.31 13.64 -2.83
N GLU A 14 -6.63 14.79 -2.86
CA GLU A 14 -5.31 14.93 -3.50
C GLU A 14 -4.19 14.31 -2.66
N ARG A 15 -4.43 14.06 -1.36
CA ARG A 15 -3.47 13.46 -0.43
C ARG A 15 -3.89 12.08 0.03
N TYR A 16 -2.92 11.17 0.08
CA TYR A 16 -3.15 9.79 0.52
C TYR A 16 -3.57 9.71 2.00
N ASP A 17 -3.14 10.63 2.86
CA ASP A 17 -3.59 10.71 4.25
C ASP A 17 -5.10 10.98 4.36
N ASP A 18 -5.63 11.93 3.57
CA ASP A 18 -7.05 12.25 3.53
C ASP A 18 -7.87 11.12 2.91
N MET A 19 -7.32 10.47 1.87
CA MET A 19 -7.89 9.28 1.24
C MET A 19 -8.00 8.11 2.24
N ALA A 20 -6.93 7.84 3.00
CA ALA A 20 -6.88 6.79 4.02
C ALA A 20 -7.86 7.06 5.16
N THR A 21 -7.97 8.32 5.59
CA THR A 21 -8.89 8.74 6.65
C THR A 21 -10.35 8.54 6.24
N SER A 22 -10.70 8.94 5.02
CA SER A 22 -12.05 8.76 4.48
C SER A 22 -12.41 7.28 4.31
N MET A 23 -11.50 6.48 3.76
CA MET A 23 -11.70 5.03 3.59
C MET A 23 -11.75 4.27 4.91
N LYS A 24 -11.00 4.70 5.94
CA LYS A 24 -11.07 4.13 7.30
C LYS A 24 -12.43 4.38 7.95
N ALA A 25 -13.06 5.53 7.70
CA ALA A 25 -14.41 5.78 8.19
C ALA A 25 -15.44 4.83 7.56
N VAL A 26 -15.26 4.42 6.30
CA VAL A 26 -16.11 3.42 5.64
C VAL A 26 -16.01 2.06 6.32
N THR A 27 -14.79 1.63 6.68
CA THR A 27 -14.60 0.34 7.34
C THR A 27 -15.16 0.31 8.76
N GLN A 28 -15.12 1.44 9.47
CA GLN A 28 -15.71 1.59 10.80
C GLN A 28 -17.24 1.56 10.79
N GLN A 29 -17.88 1.85 9.66
CA GLN A 29 -19.34 1.70 9.53
C GLN A 29 -19.80 0.23 9.45
N GLY A 30 -18.87 -0.73 9.39
CA GLY A 30 -19.19 -2.16 9.33
C GLY A 30 -19.80 -2.60 7.99
N ALA A 31 -19.63 -1.78 6.94
CA ALA A 31 -20.08 -2.10 5.61
C ALA A 31 -19.09 -3.05 4.91
N GLU A 32 -19.61 -4.01 4.15
CA GLU A 32 -18.79 -4.87 3.31
C GLU A 32 -18.09 -4.04 2.22
N LEU A 33 -16.77 -4.17 2.12
CA LEU A 33 -15.96 -3.50 1.11
C LEU A 33 -15.89 -4.36 -0.15
N SER A 34 -16.15 -3.74 -1.29
CA SER A 34 -15.87 -4.33 -2.60
C SER A 34 -14.39 -4.31 -2.91
N LYS A 35 -13.98 -5.11 -3.90
CA LYS A 35 -12.60 -5.22 -4.36
C LYS A 35 -11.99 -3.86 -4.71
N GLU A 36 -12.74 -3.00 -5.39
CA GLU A 36 -12.29 -1.64 -5.74
C GLU A 36 -12.05 -0.74 -4.52
N GLU A 37 -12.90 -0.84 -3.50
CA GLU A 37 -12.81 -0.02 -2.29
C GLU A 37 -11.63 -0.46 -1.42
N HIS A 38 -11.41 -1.78 -1.33
CA HIS A 38 -10.26 -2.36 -0.67
C HIS A 38 -8.94 -2.00 -1.39
N ASP A 39 -8.94 -1.98 -2.73
CA ASP A 39 -7.78 -1.57 -3.52
C ASP A 39 -7.43 -0.09 -3.27
N LEU A 40 -8.45 0.78 -3.25
CA LEU A 40 -8.28 2.20 -2.93
C LEU A 40 -7.70 2.41 -1.52
N LEU A 41 -8.21 1.68 -0.53
CA LEU A 41 -7.70 1.70 0.85
C LEU A 41 -6.24 1.23 0.92
N SER A 42 -5.90 0.14 0.22
CA SER A 42 -4.53 -0.39 0.17
C SER A 42 -3.57 0.60 -0.49
N LEU A 43 -4.00 1.26 -1.56
CA LEU A 43 -3.19 2.26 -2.27
C LEU A 43 -2.94 3.48 -1.39
N ALA A 44 -3.95 3.96 -0.66
CA ALA A 44 -3.79 5.04 0.29
C ALA A 44 -2.80 4.66 1.39
N TYR A 45 -2.97 3.51 2.06
CA TYR A 45 -2.10 3.09 3.16
C TYR A 45 -0.66 2.77 2.72
N LYS A 46 -0.45 2.13 1.56
CA LYS A 46 0.90 1.88 1.03
C LYS A 46 1.68 3.18 0.82
N ASN A 47 1.00 4.22 0.34
CA ASN A 47 1.65 5.51 0.07
C ASN A 47 1.80 6.37 1.33
N VAL A 48 0.83 6.37 2.25
CA VAL A 48 0.94 7.03 3.56
C VAL A 48 2.10 6.45 4.37
N VAL A 49 2.18 5.12 4.47
CA VAL A 49 3.25 4.43 5.22
C VAL A 49 4.59 4.51 4.48
N GLY A 50 4.58 4.43 3.14
CA GLY A 50 5.78 4.52 2.31
C GLY A 50 6.44 5.91 2.30
N ALA A 51 5.71 6.98 2.59
CA ALA A 51 6.25 8.33 2.64
C ALA A 51 6.75 8.75 4.04
N ALA A 52 6.23 8.14 5.11
CA ALA A 52 6.52 8.56 6.50
C ALA A 52 7.49 7.63 7.26
N GLY A 53 7.88 6.48 6.70
CA GLY A 53 8.63 5.46 7.43
C GLY A 53 9.80 4.85 6.67
N SER A 54 10.92 5.58 6.63
CA SER A 54 12.29 5.04 6.47
C SER A 54 12.72 4.56 5.07
N PRO A 55 13.99 4.81 4.67
CA PRO A 55 14.61 4.12 3.55
C PRO A 55 14.96 2.70 4.01
N GLY A 56 13.95 1.84 4.07
CA GLY A 56 14.05 0.54 4.72
C GLY A 56 13.56 -0.57 3.82
N GLU A 57 14.42 -0.96 2.88
CA GLU A 57 14.39 -2.25 2.23
C GLU A 57 13.17 -2.54 1.35
N SER A 58 13.28 -2.13 0.10
CA SER A 58 13.07 -3.05 -1.02
C SER A 58 14.00 -4.27 -0.88
N SER A 59 13.77 -5.11 0.13
CA SER A 59 14.29 -6.48 0.18
C SER A 59 13.20 -7.42 -0.33
N GLN A 60 12.77 -7.18 -1.56
CA GLN A 60 12.57 -8.28 -2.47
C GLN A 60 13.63 -8.17 -3.56
N ALA A 61 14.89 -8.18 -3.13
CA ALA A 61 15.96 -8.65 -3.98
C ALA A 61 15.53 -10.05 -4.47
N PRO A 62 15.44 -10.30 -5.80
CA PRO A 62 15.34 -11.68 -6.24
C PRO A 62 16.55 -12.40 -5.68
N SER A 63 16.35 -13.56 -5.06
CA SER A 63 17.41 -14.48 -4.65
C SER A 63 18.26 -14.89 -5.87
N ARG A 64 19.07 -13.97 -6.40
CA ARG A 64 20.24 -14.26 -7.19
C ARG A 64 21.29 -14.59 -6.15
N ARG A 65 21.49 -15.88 -5.87
CA ARG A 65 22.77 -16.36 -5.35
C ARG A 65 23.79 -16.20 -6.49
N PRO A 66 24.82 -15.35 -6.38
CA PRO A 66 26.10 -15.68 -6.97
C PRO A 66 26.88 -16.51 -5.95
N THR A 67 27.14 -17.78 -6.24
CA THR A 67 28.24 -18.51 -5.59
C THR A 67 29.34 -18.75 -6.61
N PRO A 68 30.61 -18.70 -6.17
CA PRO A 68 31.73 -18.13 -6.93
C PRO A 68 32.41 -19.10 -7.91
N PRO A 69 33.23 -18.59 -8.85
CA PRO A 69 34.17 -19.42 -9.59
C PRO A 69 35.36 -19.74 -8.68
N THR A 70 35.44 -20.97 -8.15
CA THR A 70 36.72 -21.49 -7.66
C THR A 70 37.45 -22.16 -8.81
N ARG A 71 38.35 -21.38 -9.39
CA ARG A 71 39.57 -21.82 -10.09
C ARG A 71 40.17 -23.03 -9.37
N THR A 72 40.66 -24.02 -10.12
CA THR A 72 42.08 -24.40 -10.09
C THR A 72 42.37 -25.63 -10.95
N CYS A 73 43.50 -25.52 -11.64
CA CYS A 73 44.25 -26.48 -12.46
C CYS A 73 44.37 -27.90 -11.88
N SER A 74 44.18 -28.92 -12.72
CA SER A 74 45.05 -30.11 -12.88
C SER A 74 44.74 -30.79 -14.20
#